data_AF-A0A7J2K9M5-F1
#
_entry.id   AF-A0A7J2K9M5-F1
#
_cell.length_a   1.000
_cell.length_b   1.000
_cell.length_c   1.000
_cell.angle_alpha   90.00
_cell.angle_beta   90.00
_cell.angle_gamma   90.00
#
_symmetry.space_group_name_H-M   'P 1'
#
loop_
_entity.id
_entity.type
_entity.pdbx_description
1 polymer ?
#
loop_
_entity_poly.entity_id
_entity_poly.type
_entity_poly.pdbx_seq_one_letter_code
_entity_poly.pdbx_strand_id
1 'polypeptide(L)'
;EVVEKYSLRRVRVLGVLSKKDSWRLWEIVDELERDGREGIVIKDPLHRVQPLKYTTVHTNIGDLKSGMKYPFDEGKSFLFPRILRLIAQGYEMKWDRKRLEKVAYELGMAILEPAIETLYRRANGKLVAAEYKLVFPSEADLSDYLEYMEILGVDLVTSIEGTCEEGIVVKIMKLKQTHNEYAKLLKTGLSPLD
;
A
#
# COMPACT_ATOMS: atom_id res chain seq x y z
N GLU A 1 12.26 1.17 28.06
CA GLU A 1 13.71 1.37 28.33
C GLU A 1 14.45 2.14 27.25
N VAL A 2 15.01 1.53 26.18
CA VAL A 2 15.85 2.28 25.19
C VAL A 2 15.09 3.43 24.53
N VAL A 3 13.86 3.18 24.07
CA VAL A 3 13.05 4.21 23.40
C VAL A 3 12.79 5.41 24.31
N GLU A 4 12.43 5.17 25.57
CA GLU A 4 12.16 6.23 26.55
C GLU A 4 13.43 6.98 26.93
N LYS A 5 14.53 6.24 27.17
CA LYS A 5 15.82 6.81 27.54
C LYS A 5 16.33 7.82 26.50
N TYR A 6 16.13 7.53 25.22
CA TYR A 6 16.61 8.37 24.12
C TYR A 6 15.49 9.18 23.44
N SER A 7 14.29 9.23 24.02
CA SER A 7 13.12 9.94 23.46
C SER A 7 12.85 9.60 21.98
N LEU A 8 13.07 8.34 21.60
CA LEU A 8 12.87 7.89 20.22
C LEU A 8 11.38 7.76 19.92
N ARG A 9 10.99 8.10 18.69
CA ARG A 9 9.64 7.78 18.21
C ARG A 9 9.50 6.26 18.07
N ARG A 10 8.41 5.70 18.57
CA ARG A 10 8.07 4.27 18.43
C ARG A 10 6.67 4.05 17.91
N VAL A 11 6.46 2.90 17.29
CA VAL A 11 5.12 2.38 17.03
C VAL A 11 4.35 2.17 18.34
N ARG A 12 3.02 2.34 18.27
CA ARG A 12 2.12 2.17 19.43
C ARG A 12 2.18 0.73 19.92
N VAL A 13 2.40 0.54 21.22
CA VAL A 13 2.19 -0.76 21.88
C VAL A 13 0.71 -0.83 22.28
N LEU A 14 -0.03 -1.72 21.64
CA LEU A 14 -1.48 -1.86 21.82
C LEU A 14 -1.85 -2.65 23.08
N GLY A 15 -0.93 -3.49 23.56
CA GLY A 15 -1.09 -4.26 24.79
C GLY A 15 -0.09 -5.40 24.87
N VAL A 16 -0.01 -6.03 26.05
CA VAL A 16 0.67 -7.31 26.28
C VAL A 16 -0.38 -8.29 26.73
N LEU A 17 -0.66 -9.29 25.90
CA LEU A 17 -1.77 -10.23 26.11
C LEU A 17 -1.24 -11.60 26.53
N SER A 18 -1.91 -12.21 27.51
CA SER A 18 -1.72 -13.61 27.83
C SER A 18 -2.48 -14.49 26.85
N LYS A 19 -2.18 -15.80 26.80
CA LYS A 19 -2.95 -16.75 25.99
C LYS A 19 -4.44 -16.80 26.38
N LYS A 20 -4.78 -16.48 27.64
CA LYS A 20 -6.17 -16.47 28.13
C LYS A 20 -6.96 -15.26 27.61
N ASP A 21 -6.26 -14.19 27.25
CA ASP A 21 -6.83 -12.92 26.80
C ASP A 21 -6.68 -12.72 25.29
N SER A 22 -6.38 -13.79 24.54
CA SER A 22 -6.17 -13.73 23.09
C SER A 22 -7.37 -13.20 22.33
N TRP A 23 -8.58 -13.33 22.88
CA TRP A 23 -9.80 -12.77 22.32
C TRP A 23 -9.76 -11.23 22.21
N ARG A 24 -9.04 -10.53 23.11
CA ARG A 24 -8.86 -9.06 23.05
C ARG A 24 -8.09 -8.60 21.82
N LEU A 25 -7.37 -9.51 21.16
CA LEU A 25 -6.74 -9.24 19.87
C LEU A 25 -7.78 -8.78 18.84
N TRP A 26 -8.98 -9.37 18.86
CA TRP A 26 -10.06 -9.03 17.95
C TRP A 26 -10.65 -7.66 18.23
N GLU A 27 -10.77 -7.28 19.50
CA GLU A 27 -11.20 -5.92 19.86
C GLU A 27 -10.22 -4.86 19.33
N ILE A 28 -8.92 -5.13 19.44
CA ILE A 28 -7.87 -4.26 18.91
C ILE A 28 -7.95 -4.19 17.38
N VAL A 29 -8.08 -5.34 16.70
CA VAL A 29 -8.19 -5.38 15.23
C VAL A 29 -9.45 -4.64 14.76
N ASP A 30 -10.57 -4.78 15.45
CA ASP A 30 -11.81 -4.08 15.12
C ASP A 30 -11.70 -2.57 15.32
N GLU A 31 -11.01 -2.10 16.36
CA GLU A 31 -10.70 -0.68 16.55
C GLU A 31 -9.84 -0.16 15.40
N LEU A 32 -8.78 -0.89 15.03
CA LEU A 32 -7.91 -0.51 13.92
C LEU A 32 -8.64 -0.50 12.57
N GLU A 33 -9.54 -1.45 12.33
CA GLU A 33 -10.39 -1.49 11.14
C GLU A 33 -11.29 -0.24 11.06
N ARG A 34 -11.93 0.15 12.17
CA ARG A 34 -12.76 1.36 12.23
C ARG A 34 -11.95 2.63 11.98
N ASP A 35 -10.71 2.66 12.47
CA ASP A 35 -9.79 3.78 12.32
C ASP A 35 -9.05 3.80 10.97
N GLY A 36 -9.28 2.82 10.09
CA GLY A 36 -8.57 2.70 8.82
C GLY A 36 -7.06 2.46 8.96
N ARG A 37 -6.64 1.75 10.01
CA ARG A 37 -5.22 1.44 10.29
C ARG A 37 -4.82 0.06 9.76
N GLU A 38 -3.53 -0.09 9.46
CA GLU A 38 -2.95 -1.24 8.75
C GLU A 38 -3.27 -2.60 9.40
N GLY A 39 -3.07 -2.67 10.71
CA GLY A 39 -3.21 -3.89 11.49
C GLY A 39 -2.19 -3.98 12.61
N ILE A 40 -1.76 -5.19 12.93
CA ILE A 40 -0.95 -5.50 14.10
C ILE A 40 0.25 -6.38 13.78
N VAL A 41 1.27 -6.26 14.63
CA VAL A 41 2.39 -7.21 14.72
C VAL A 41 2.41 -7.81 16.11
N ILE A 42 2.25 -9.13 16.19
CA ILE A 42 2.26 -9.90 17.43
C ILE A 42 3.68 -10.42 17.65
N LYS A 43 4.23 -10.16 18.83
CA LYS A 43 5.59 -10.55 19.21
C LYS A 43 5.58 -11.28 20.54
N ASP A 44 6.38 -12.33 20.67
CA ASP A 44 6.70 -12.87 22.00
C ASP A 44 7.54 -11.83 22.75
N PRO A 45 7.14 -11.40 23.97
CA PRO A 45 7.92 -10.48 24.78
C PRO A 45 9.37 -10.93 25.03
N LEU A 46 9.62 -12.25 25.00
CA LEU A 46 10.94 -12.84 25.14
C LEU A 46 11.62 -13.18 23.80
N HIS A 47 11.01 -12.81 22.68
CA HIS A 47 11.55 -12.99 21.32
C HIS A 47 11.91 -14.44 20.96
N ARG A 48 11.26 -15.44 21.57
CA ARG A 48 11.57 -16.87 21.34
C ARG A 48 11.02 -17.40 20.02
N VAL A 49 10.02 -16.73 19.44
CA VAL A 49 9.39 -17.11 18.17
C VAL A 49 9.28 -15.92 17.24
N GLN A 50 9.18 -16.21 15.94
CA GLN A 50 9.05 -15.17 14.92
C GLN A 50 7.77 -14.37 15.10
N PRO A 51 7.81 -13.04 14.86
CA PRO A 51 6.62 -12.21 14.86
C PRO A 51 5.60 -12.63 13.82
N LEU A 52 4.32 -12.48 14.15
CA LEU A 52 3.21 -12.65 13.22
C LEU A 52 2.62 -11.29 12.86
N LYS A 53 2.16 -11.12 11.62
CA LYS A 53 1.45 -9.92 11.18
C LYS A 53 0.01 -10.25 10.81
N TYR A 54 -0.91 -9.36 11.15
CA TYR A 54 -2.31 -9.45 10.77
C TYR A 54 -2.76 -8.10 10.24
N THR A 55 -3.38 -8.08 9.06
CA THR A 55 -3.79 -6.83 8.36
C THR A 55 -5.30 -6.73 8.35
N THR A 56 -5.82 -5.52 8.46
CA THR A 56 -7.27 -5.24 8.49
C THR A 56 -7.90 -5.43 7.11
N VAL A 57 -9.23 -5.57 7.07
CA VAL A 57 -9.98 -5.66 5.80
C VAL A 57 -9.82 -4.35 5.03
N HIS A 58 -9.92 -3.23 5.73
CA HIS A 58 -9.65 -1.89 5.23
C HIS A 58 -8.33 -1.83 4.46
N THR A 59 -7.25 -2.34 5.06
CA THR A 59 -5.92 -2.33 4.46
C THR A 59 -5.84 -3.20 3.23
N ASN A 60 -6.38 -4.42 3.27
CA ASN A 60 -6.34 -5.31 2.10
C ASN A 60 -7.10 -4.69 0.92
N ILE A 61 -8.25 -4.04 1.16
CA ILE A 61 -9.01 -3.34 0.11
C ILE A 61 -8.30 -2.05 -0.32
N GLY A 62 -7.75 -1.28 0.60
CA GLY A 62 -7.02 -0.03 0.32
C GLY A 62 -5.74 -0.24 -0.48
N ASP A 63 -5.02 -1.32 -0.19
CA ASP A 63 -3.88 -1.79 -0.97
C ASP A 63 -4.30 -2.09 -2.41
N LEU A 64 -5.39 -2.85 -2.59
CA LEU A 64 -5.92 -3.16 -3.92
C LEU A 64 -6.31 -1.88 -4.65
N LYS A 65 -7.01 -0.96 -3.98
CA LYS A 65 -7.39 0.33 -4.56
C LYS A 65 -6.18 1.13 -5.03
N SER A 66 -5.08 1.09 -4.28
CA SER A 66 -3.85 1.80 -4.63
C SER A 66 -3.06 1.10 -5.73
N GLY A 67 -2.89 -0.22 -5.62
CA GLY A 67 -2.12 -1.03 -6.57
C GLY A 67 -2.81 -1.13 -7.93
N MET A 68 -4.14 -1.23 -7.97
CA MET A 68 -4.92 -1.34 -9.19
C MET A 68 -5.01 -0.04 -10.00
N LYS A 69 -4.42 1.06 -9.52
CA LYS A 69 -4.07 2.20 -10.38
C LYS A 69 -3.07 1.78 -11.46
N TYR A 70 -2.29 0.72 -11.23
CA TYR A 70 -1.22 0.22 -12.08
C TYR A 70 -1.31 -1.31 -12.27
N PRO A 71 -2.37 -1.83 -12.92
CA PRO A 71 -2.65 -3.26 -12.95
C PRO A 71 -1.57 -4.10 -13.65
N PHE A 72 -0.82 -3.53 -14.61
CA PHE A 72 0.28 -4.23 -15.28
C PHE A 72 1.59 -4.21 -14.50
N ASP A 73 1.68 -3.40 -13.45
CA ASP A 73 2.83 -3.35 -12.55
C ASP A 73 2.62 -4.30 -11.36
N GLU A 74 1.44 -4.26 -10.73
CA GLU A 74 1.15 -5.02 -9.51
C GLU A 74 0.59 -6.44 -9.81
N GLY A 75 -0.23 -6.56 -10.85
CA GLY A 75 -0.69 -7.84 -11.42
C GLY A 75 -1.26 -8.87 -10.43
N LYS A 76 -1.14 -10.15 -10.81
CA LYS A 76 -1.71 -11.29 -10.07
C LYS A 76 -1.02 -11.52 -8.72
N SER A 77 0.30 -11.31 -8.65
CA SER A 77 1.13 -11.51 -7.45
C SER A 77 0.76 -10.54 -6.33
N PHE A 78 0.25 -9.35 -6.66
CA PHE A 78 -0.26 -8.41 -5.68
C PHE A 78 -1.71 -8.69 -5.28
N LEU A 79 -2.58 -8.98 -6.26
CA LEU A 79 -4.03 -9.15 -6.08
C LEU A 79 -4.38 -10.39 -5.24
N PHE A 80 -3.85 -11.55 -5.64
CA PHE A 80 -4.32 -12.84 -5.11
C PHE A 80 -4.05 -13.03 -3.61
N PRO A 81 -2.89 -12.65 -3.05
CA PRO A 81 -2.66 -12.75 -1.61
C PRO A 81 -3.65 -11.93 -0.76
N ARG A 82 -4.14 -10.80 -1.27
CA ARG A 82 -5.11 -9.95 -0.56
C ARG A 82 -6.51 -10.56 -0.59
N ILE A 83 -6.90 -11.17 -1.71
CA ILE A 83 -8.13 -11.95 -1.80
C ILE A 83 -8.08 -13.14 -0.83
N LEU A 84 -6.97 -13.88 -0.77
CA LEU A 84 -6.80 -14.99 0.17
C LEU A 84 -6.93 -14.55 1.64
N ARG A 85 -6.41 -13.37 2.00
CA ARG A 85 -6.61 -12.79 3.33
C ARG A 85 -8.07 -12.51 3.60
N LEU A 86 -8.79 -11.87 2.68
CA LEU A 86 -10.22 -11.60 2.84
C LEU A 86 -11.04 -12.90 2.98
N ILE A 87 -10.68 -13.96 2.24
CA ILE A 87 -11.32 -15.29 2.37
C ILE A 87 -11.11 -15.85 3.78
N ALA A 88 -9.86 -15.86 4.27
CA ALA A 88 -9.54 -16.34 5.61
C ALA A 88 -10.24 -15.52 6.69
N GLN A 89 -10.26 -14.19 6.54
CA GLN A 89 -10.94 -13.27 7.45
C GLN A 89 -12.44 -13.48 7.47
N GLY A 90 -13.07 -13.71 6.31
CA GLY A 90 -14.51 -13.98 6.25
C GLY A 90 -14.91 -15.25 6.98
N TYR A 91 -14.08 -16.30 6.89
CA TYR A 91 -14.26 -17.52 7.67
C TYR A 91 -14.02 -17.30 9.17
N GLU A 92 -12.89 -16.69 9.52
CA GLU A 92 -12.45 -16.47 10.91
C GLU A 92 -13.42 -15.58 11.70
N MET A 93 -13.88 -14.49 11.08
CA MET A 93 -14.82 -13.53 11.67
C MET A 93 -16.29 -13.91 11.46
N LYS A 94 -16.56 -15.06 10.81
CA LYS A 94 -17.91 -15.57 10.54
C LYS A 94 -18.83 -14.52 9.91
N TRP A 95 -18.38 -13.92 8.80
CA TRP A 95 -19.17 -12.89 8.13
C TRP A 95 -20.57 -13.41 7.77
N ASP A 96 -21.57 -12.61 8.10
CA ASP A 96 -22.91 -12.82 7.61
C ASP A 96 -23.03 -12.38 6.14
N ARG A 97 -24.20 -12.66 5.55
CA ARG A 97 -24.45 -12.32 4.14
C ARG A 97 -24.28 -10.82 3.88
N LYS A 98 -24.73 -9.97 4.80
CA LYS A 98 -24.68 -8.51 4.66
C LYS A 98 -23.24 -7.99 4.67
N ARG A 99 -22.39 -8.49 5.56
CA ARG A 99 -20.97 -8.14 5.62
C ARG A 99 -20.25 -8.63 4.38
N LEU A 100 -20.52 -9.86 3.93
CA LEU A 100 -19.96 -10.41 2.71
C LEU A 100 -20.31 -9.54 1.49
N GLU A 101 -21.58 -9.14 1.33
CA GLU A 101 -22.01 -8.28 0.23
C GLU A 101 -21.32 -6.92 0.25
N LYS A 102 -21.19 -6.30 1.42
CA LYS A 102 -20.44 -5.04 1.58
C LYS A 102 -18.99 -5.20 1.14
N VAL A 103 -18.30 -6.21 1.65
CA VAL A 103 -16.88 -6.45 1.32
C VAL A 103 -16.72 -6.81 -0.16
N ALA A 104 -17.63 -7.60 -0.74
CA ALA A 104 -17.60 -7.94 -2.15
C ALA A 104 -17.76 -6.71 -3.05
N TYR A 105 -18.66 -5.80 -2.68
CA TYR A 105 -18.82 -4.51 -3.38
C TYR A 105 -17.55 -3.67 -3.29
N GLU A 106 -17.01 -3.47 -2.08
CA GLU A 106 -15.79 -2.68 -1.86
C GLU A 106 -14.58 -3.28 -2.60
N LEU A 107 -14.44 -4.61 -2.60
CA LEU A 107 -13.41 -5.33 -3.34
C LEU A 107 -13.54 -5.13 -4.85
N GLY A 108 -14.74 -5.29 -5.40
CA GLY A 108 -14.99 -5.07 -6.83
C GLY A 108 -14.65 -3.64 -7.26
N MET A 109 -15.07 -2.66 -6.47
CA MET A 109 -14.75 -1.25 -6.72
C MET A 109 -13.26 -0.97 -6.60
N ALA A 110 -12.58 -1.49 -5.57
CA ALA A 110 -11.14 -1.32 -5.39
C ALA A 110 -10.32 -1.92 -6.53
N ILE A 111 -10.84 -2.94 -7.22
CA ILE A 111 -10.17 -3.56 -8.37
C ILE A 111 -10.45 -2.81 -9.67
N LEU A 112 -11.71 -2.50 -9.94
CA LEU A 112 -12.14 -2.01 -11.26
C LEU A 112 -12.00 -0.50 -11.41
N GLU A 113 -12.48 0.27 -10.43
CA GLU A 113 -12.56 1.73 -10.54
C GLU A 113 -11.18 2.37 -10.78
N PRO A 114 -10.12 2.08 -9.99
CA PRO A 114 -8.81 2.68 -10.21
C PRO A 114 -8.18 2.32 -11.56
N ALA A 115 -8.39 1.08 -12.02
CA ALA A 115 -7.85 0.61 -13.29
C ALA A 115 -8.52 1.33 -14.48
N ILE A 116 -9.85 1.47 -14.42
CA ILE A 116 -10.67 2.18 -15.41
C ILE A 116 -10.33 3.67 -15.43
N GLU A 117 -10.23 4.32 -14.27
CA GLU A 117 -9.82 5.72 -14.17
C GLU A 117 -8.43 5.97 -14.77
N THR A 118 -7.46 5.10 -14.47
CA THR A 118 -6.13 5.19 -15.08
C THR A 118 -6.19 5.02 -16.60
N LEU A 119 -7.01 4.10 -17.12
CA LEU A 119 -7.18 3.92 -18.56
C LEU A 119 -7.78 5.16 -19.21
N TYR A 120 -8.82 5.77 -18.61
CA TYR A 120 -9.39 7.04 -19.08
C TYR A 120 -8.36 8.16 -19.07
N ARG A 121 -7.56 8.30 -18.00
CA ARG A 121 -6.46 9.27 -17.95
C ARG A 121 -5.51 9.05 -19.12
N ARG A 122 -5.12 7.80 -19.39
CA ARG A 122 -4.21 7.48 -20.49
C ARG A 122 -4.81 7.78 -21.86
N ALA A 123 -6.08 7.46 -22.08
CA ALA A 123 -6.80 7.73 -23.33
C ALA A 123 -6.87 9.24 -23.64
N ASN A 124 -6.91 10.08 -22.61
CA ASN A 124 -6.84 11.54 -22.72
C ASN A 124 -5.40 12.09 -22.76
N GLY A 125 -4.41 11.25 -23.08
CA GLY A 125 -3.02 11.68 -23.25
C GLY A 125 -2.25 11.94 -21.95
N LYS A 126 -2.83 11.67 -20.76
CA LYS A 126 -2.14 11.88 -19.49
C LYS A 126 -1.13 10.78 -19.21
N LEU A 127 -0.02 11.15 -18.56
CA LEU A 127 0.98 10.22 -18.05
C LEU A 127 0.39 9.35 -16.92
N VAL A 128 0.80 8.08 -16.90
CA VAL A 128 0.49 7.15 -15.81
C VAL A 128 1.78 6.94 -15.02
N ALA A 129 1.87 7.61 -13.89
CA ALA A 129 3.02 7.57 -13.01
C ALA A 129 2.55 7.64 -11.55
N ALA A 130 3.34 7.07 -10.65
CA ALA A 130 3.15 7.29 -9.22
C ALA A 130 3.86 8.59 -8.81
N GLU A 131 3.10 9.54 -8.29
CA GLU A 131 3.58 10.86 -7.92
C GLU A 131 3.80 10.94 -6.41
N TYR A 132 4.96 11.46 -6.01
CA TYR A 132 5.37 11.66 -4.62
C TYR A 132 5.90 13.08 -4.45
N LYS A 133 5.80 13.62 -3.23
CA LYS A 133 6.46 14.84 -2.81
C LYS A 133 7.37 14.51 -1.64
N LEU A 134 8.67 14.65 -1.84
CA LEU A 134 9.69 14.40 -0.82
C LEU A 134 10.44 15.69 -0.50
N VAL A 135 11.05 15.73 0.68
CA VAL A 135 11.92 16.82 1.12
C VAL A 135 13.32 16.27 1.30
N PHE A 136 14.32 16.95 0.74
CA PHE A 136 15.73 16.58 0.86
C PHE A 136 16.49 17.72 1.54
N PRO A 137 17.44 17.46 2.45
CA PRO A 137 18.19 18.53 3.11
C PRO A 137 18.97 19.42 2.13
N SER A 138 19.50 18.83 1.05
CA SER A 138 20.23 19.54 0.00
C SER A 138 20.04 18.90 -1.38
N GLU A 139 20.50 19.60 -2.42
CA GLU A 139 20.58 19.04 -3.79
C GLU A 139 21.55 17.86 -3.89
N ALA A 140 22.60 17.83 -3.04
CA ALA A 140 23.53 16.71 -2.98
C ALA A 140 22.82 15.43 -2.48
N ASP A 141 22.01 15.55 -1.42
CA ASP A 141 21.23 14.41 -0.91
C ASP A 141 20.21 13.90 -1.95
N LEU A 142 19.62 14.80 -2.74
CA LEU A 142 18.77 14.43 -3.86
C LEU A 142 19.57 13.66 -4.93
N SER A 143 20.79 14.10 -5.26
CA SER A 143 21.64 13.41 -6.22
C SER A 143 21.99 11.99 -5.77
N ASP A 144 22.41 11.83 -4.51
CA ASP A 144 22.73 10.53 -3.92
C ASP A 144 21.51 9.59 -3.94
N TYR A 145 20.32 10.12 -3.64
CA TYR A 145 19.07 9.37 -3.73
C TYR A 145 18.77 8.91 -5.16
N LEU A 146 18.96 9.78 -6.16
CA LEU A 146 18.69 9.45 -7.56
C LEU A 146 19.67 8.40 -8.10
N GLU A 147 20.96 8.52 -7.79
CA GLU A 147 21.96 7.51 -8.13
C GLU A 147 21.59 6.15 -7.51
N TYR A 148 21.19 6.14 -6.24
CA TYR A 148 20.75 4.93 -5.58
C TYR A 148 19.50 4.31 -6.22
N MET A 149 18.53 5.12 -6.62
CA MET A 149 17.31 4.65 -7.30
C MET A 149 17.62 4.08 -8.70
N GLU A 150 18.57 4.68 -9.42
CA GLU A 150 19.05 4.18 -10.71
C GLU A 150 19.72 2.81 -10.56
N ILE A 151 20.56 2.61 -9.53
CA ILE A 151 21.17 1.30 -9.20
C ILE A 151 20.09 0.24 -8.93
N LEU A 152 18.97 0.63 -8.32
CA LEU A 152 17.83 -0.27 -8.09
C LEU A 152 16.97 -0.51 -9.35
N GLY A 153 17.30 0.12 -10.48
CA GLY A 153 16.55 0.04 -11.73
C GLY A 153 15.21 0.76 -11.66
N VAL A 154 15.12 1.84 -10.89
CA VAL A 154 13.89 2.63 -10.73
C VAL A 154 13.97 3.91 -11.55
N ASP A 155 13.20 3.96 -12.63
CA ASP A 155 13.09 5.16 -13.47
C ASP A 155 12.24 6.25 -12.80
N LEU A 156 12.88 7.34 -12.43
CA LEU A 156 12.27 8.50 -11.79
C LEU A 156 12.43 9.75 -12.65
N VAL A 157 11.36 10.56 -12.72
CA VAL A 157 11.39 11.93 -13.22
C VAL A 157 11.17 12.86 -12.05
N THR A 158 12.07 13.82 -11.84
CA THR A 158 11.99 14.75 -10.71
C THR A 158 11.88 16.19 -11.15
N SER A 159 11.25 17.01 -10.32
CA SER A 159 11.24 18.46 -10.46
C SER A 159 11.25 19.12 -9.08
N ILE A 160 12.17 20.06 -8.87
CA ILE A 160 12.19 20.88 -7.65
C ILE A 160 11.01 21.84 -7.71
N GLU A 161 10.11 21.76 -6.73
CA GLU A 161 8.91 22.62 -6.64
C GLU A 161 9.09 23.81 -5.70
N GLY A 162 10.15 23.82 -4.89
CA GLY A 162 10.47 24.92 -3.97
C GLY A 162 11.36 24.48 -2.82
N THR A 163 11.32 25.24 -1.75
CA THR A 163 12.08 24.99 -0.51
C THR A 163 11.17 25.13 0.71
N CYS A 164 11.55 24.48 1.81
CA CYS A 164 10.97 24.63 3.13
C CYS A 164 12.09 24.69 4.19
N GLU A 165 11.72 24.82 5.47
CA GLU A 165 12.70 24.86 6.58
C GLU A 165 13.59 23.62 6.65
N GLU A 166 13.08 22.47 6.20
CA GLU A 166 13.77 21.17 6.23
C GLU A 166 14.62 20.90 4.97
N GLY A 167 14.53 21.75 3.92
CA GLY A 167 15.34 21.63 2.72
C GLY A 167 14.58 21.88 1.40
N ILE A 168 14.96 21.19 0.32
CA ILE A 168 14.35 21.31 -1.00
C ILE A 168 13.13 20.39 -1.12
N VAL A 169 12.03 20.89 -1.68
CA VAL A 169 10.80 20.14 -1.92
C VAL A 169 10.81 19.65 -3.37
N VAL A 170 10.77 18.33 -3.55
CA VAL A 170 10.93 17.69 -4.85
C VAL A 170 9.69 16.87 -5.18
N LYS A 171 9.09 17.14 -6.34
CA LYS A 171 8.11 16.23 -6.94
C LYS A 171 8.85 15.11 -7.65
N ILE A 172 8.46 13.89 -7.36
CA ILE A 172 9.02 12.67 -7.94
C ILE A 172 7.90 11.92 -8.64
N MET A 173 8.13 11.54 -9.89
CA MET A 173 7.23 10.72 -10.69
C MET A 173 7.93 9.42 -11.05
N LYS A 174 7.43 8.31 -10.52
CA LYS A 174 7.87 6.97 -10.94
C LYS A 174 7.02 6.52 -12.10
N LEU A 175 7.63 6.35 -13.27
CA LEU A 175 6.94 5.83 -14.45
C LEU A 175 6.48 4.38 -14.20
N LYS A 176 5.32 4.04 -14.77
CA LYS A 176 4.67 2.74 -14.55
C LYS A 176 4.51 2.03 -15.88
N GLN A 177 4.75 0.71 -15.90
CA GLN A 177 4.60 -0.10 -17.11
C GLN A 177 3.17 -0.08 -17.65
N THR A 178 2.20 0.06 -16.75
CA THR A 178 0.79 0.34 -17.08
C THR A 178 0.63 1.48 -18.10
N HIS A 179 1.50 2.50 -18.08
CA HIS A 179 1.47 3.58 -19.08
C HIS A 179 1.58 3.07 -20.52
N ASN A 180 2.55 2.17 -20.74
CA ASN A 180 2.88 1.62 -22.06
C ASN A 180 1.85 0.58 -22.48
N GLU A 181 1.46 -0.30 -21.56
CA GLU A 181 0.49 -1.36 -21.85
C GLU A 181 -0.90 -0.80 -22.17
N TYR A 182 -1.36 0.22 -21.45
CA TYR A 182 -2.60 0.90 -21.82
C TYR A 182 -2.49 1.66 -23.14
N ALA A 183 -1.34 2.27 -23.46
CA ALA A 183 -1.15 2.91 -24.75
C ALA A 183 -1.27 1.90 -25.91
N LYS A 184 -0.67 0.71 -25.74
CA LYS A 184 -0.74 -0.38 -26.71
C LYS A 184 -2.17 -0.90 -26.84
N LEU A 185 -2.82 -1.23 -25.71
CA LEU A 185 -4.19 -1.73 -25.67
C LEU A 185 -5.17 -0.75 -26.34
N LEU A 186 -5.07 0.55 -26.07
CA LEU A 186 -5.91 1.57 -26.72
C LEU A 186 -5.66 1.69 -28.23
N LYS A 187 -4.43 1.43 -28.68
CA LYS A 187 -4.05 1.52 -30.10
C LYS A 187 -4.41 0.26 -30.89
N THR A 188 -4.25 -0.92 -30.31
CA THR A 188 -4.35 -2.20 -31.03
C THR A 188 -5.54 -3.05 -30.61
N GLY A 189 -6.16 -2.76 -29.47
CA GLY A 189 -7.18 -3.63 -28.86
C GLY A 189 -6.63 -4.93 -28.26
N LEU A 190 -5.31 -5.12 -28.25
CA LEU A 190 -4.67 -6.36 -27.76
C LEU A 190 -4.16 -6.16 -26.34
N SER A 191 -4.48 -7.09 -25.45
CA SER A 191 -3.86 -7.19 -24.13
C SER A 191 -2.45 -7.79 -24.27
N PRO A 192 -1.47 -7.42 -23.43
CA PRO A 192 -0.20 -8.14 -23.34
C PRO A 192 -0.35 -9.59 -22.82
N LEU A 193 -1.55 -9.97 -22.38
CA LEU A 193 -1.89 -11.32 -21.94
C LEU A 193 -2.57 -12.16 -23.04
N ASP A 194 -2.89 -11.55 -24.19
CA ASP A 194 -3.39 -12.24 -25.39
C ASP A 194 -2.22 -12.67 -26.29
#